data_AF-A0A2P5X3F6-F1
#
_entry.id   AF-A0A2P5X3F6-F1
#
_cell.length_a   1.000
_cell.length_b   1.000
_cell.length_c   1.000
_cell.angle_alpha   90.00
_cell.angle_beta   90.00
_cell.angle_gamma   90.00
#
_symmetry.space_group_name_H-M   'P 1'
#
loop_
_entity.id
_entity.type
_entity.pdbx_description
1 polymer ?
#
loop_
_entity_poly.entity_id
_entity_poly.type
_entity_poly.pdbx_seq_one_letter_code
_entity_poly.pdbx_strand_id
1 'polypeptide(L)' 'MFHTNGFGSITVGSNARDLVALTNEALTFSITQKKSIIDTNTIRSALHRQTWDLRSQYVLNMSTVNDELSRC' A
#
# COMPACT_ATOMS: atom_id res chain seq x y z
N MET A 1 15.70 6.27 -25.13
CA MET A 1 15.97 6.73 -23.76
C MET A 1 14.85 6.23 -22.87
N PHE A 2 15.13 5.24 -22.02
CA PHE A 2 14.15 4.77 -21.03
C PHE A 2 14.31 5.62 -19.79
N HIS A 3 13.29 6.43 -19.50
CA HIS A 3 13.24 7.21 -18.27
C HIS A 3 12.98 6.23 -17.12
N THR A 4 14.05 5.68 -16.54
CA THR A 4 13.92 4.82 -15.36
C THR A 4 13.69 5.71 -14.15
N ASN A 5 12.44 6.15 -13.95
CA ASN A 5 11.91 6.43 -12.61
C ASN A 5 11.77 5.09 -11.89
N GLY A 6 12.91 4.43 -11.71
CA GLY A 6 13.01 3.17 -11.01
C GLY A 6 12.49 3.39 -9.61
N PHE A 7 11.62 2.49 -9.16
CA PHE A 7 11.56 2.25 -7.74
C PHE A 7 12.99 1.96 -7.31
N GLY A 8 13.57 2.83 -6.48
CA GLY A 8 14.73 2.40 -5.69
C GLY A 8 14.36 1.14 -4.92
N SER A 9 15.34 0.48 -4.30
CA SER A 9 15.03 -0.58 -3.35
C SER A 9 14.09 -0.05 -2.28
N ILE A 10 12.80 -0.34 -2.39
CA ILE A 10 11.85 -0.12 -1.32
C ILE A 10 12.13 -1.28 -0.39
N THR A 11 12.87 -1.01 0.68
CA THR A 11 12.94 -1.89 1.84
C THR A 11 11.56 -1.88 2.46
N VAL A 12 10.65 -2.62 1.84
CA VAL A 12 9.35 -2.95 2.39
C VAL A 12 9.75 -3.85 3.56
N GLY A 13 9.75 -3.27 4.76
CA GLY A 13 10.17 -3.90 6.00
C GLY A 13 9.14 -4.96 6.35
N SER A 14 9.19 -6.08 5.63
CA SER A 14 7.95 -6.76 5.32
C SER A 14 8.08 -8.24 5.29
N ASN A 15 7.12 -8.83 5.99
CA ASN A 15 6.87 -10.25 6.01
C ASN A 15 6.31 -10.68 4.63
N ALA A 16 6.29 -11.99 4.36
CA ALA A 16 5.75 -12.51 3.09
C ALA A 16 4.29 -12.10 2.81
N ARG A 17 3.50 -11.77 3.85
CA ARG A 17 2.09 -11.36 3.72
C ARG A 17 1.96 -9.95 3.14
N ASP A 18 2.85 -9.02 3.47
CA ASP A 18 2.78 -7.65 2.94
C ASP A 18 3.04 -7.65 1.43
N LEU A 19 3.97 -8.50 0.96
CA LEU A 19 4.25 -8.70 -0.47
C LEU A 19 3.04 -9.30 -1.20
N VAL A 20 2.37 -10.29 -0.59
CA VAL A 20 1.13 -10.87 -1.13
C VAL A 20 0.05 -9.81 -1.23
N ALA A 21 -0.16 -9.01 -0.19
CA ALA A 21 -1.13 -7.93 -0.20
C ALA A 21 -0.80 -6.87 -1.27
N LEU A 22 0.49 -6.58 -1.50
CA LEU A 22 0.91 -5.58 -2.50
C LEU A 22 0.61 -6.09 -3.91
N THR A 23 0.93 -7.37 -4.15
CA THR A 23 0.69 -8.02 -5.43
C THR A 23 -0.80 -8.12 -5.73
N ASN A 24 -1.62 -8.47 -4.75
CA ASN A 24 -3.07 -8.56 -4.89
C ASN A 24 -3.70 -7.20 -5.21
N GLU A 25 -3.25 -6.12 -4.57
CA GLU A 25 -3.73 -4.77 -4.85
C GLU A 25 -3.31 -4.30 -6.25
N ALA A 26 -2.04 -4.55 -6.63
CA ALA A 26 -1.55 -4.25 -7.97
C ALA A 26 -2.32 -5.02 -9.06
N LEU A 27 -2.60 -6.31 -8.83
CA LEU A 27 -3.39 -7.14 -9.74
C LEU A 27 -4.82 -6.60 -9.87
N THR A 28 -5.49 -6.32 -8.74
CA THR A 28 -6.86 -5.78 -8.72
C THR A 28 -6.95 -4.44 -9.45
N PHE A 29 -5.97 -3.55 -9.23
CA PHE A 29 -5.89 -2.27 -9.92
C PHE A 29 -5.66 -2.43 -11.43
N SER A 30 -4.81 -3.38 -11.84
CA SER A 30 -4.59 -3.68 -13.25
C SER A 30 -5.84 -4.23 -13.95
N ILE A 31 -6.59 -5.13 -13.29
CA ILE A 31 -7.86 -5.68 -13.78
C ILE A 31 -8.91 -4.58 -13.92
N THR A 32 -9.03 -3.71 -12.92
CA THR A 32 -9.98 -2.58 -12.93
C THR A 32 -9.72 -1.64 -14.10
N GLN A 33 -8.45 -1.40 -14.41
CA GLN A 33 -8.03 -0.60 -15.57
C GLN A 33 -7.96 -1.40 -16.88
N LYS A 34 -8.34 -2.69 -16.88
CA LYS A 34 -8.25 -3.60 -18.03
C LYS A 34 -6.86 -3.70 -18.65
N LYS A 35 -5.82 -3.60 -17.81
CA LYS A 35 -4.43 -3.79 -18.23
C LYS A 35 -4.07 -5.27 -18.16
N SER A 36 -3.35 -5.74 -19.17
CA SER A 36 -2.76 -7.08 -19.20
C SER A 36 -1.36 -7.12 -18.57
N ILE A 37 -0.73 -5.96 -18.36
CA ILE A 37 0.63 -5.82 -17.82
C ILE A 37 0.56 -4.96 -16.57
N ILE A 38 1.19 -5.44 -15.49
CA ILE A 38 1.43 -4.67 -14.28
C ILE A 38 2.58 -3.71 -14.56
N ASP A 39 2.24 -2.44 -14.78
CA ASP A 39 3.23 -1.39 -15.01
C ASP A 39 3.74 -0.79 -13.69
N THR A 40 4.84 -0.06 -13.79
CA THR A 40 5.45 0.65 -12.65
C THR A 40 4.47 1.62 -11.97
N ASN A 41 3.52 2.20 -12.71
CA ASN A 41 2.51 3.10 -12.15
C ASN A 41 1.50 2.34 -11.27
N THR A 42 1.12 1.14 -11.66
CA THR A 42 0.23 0.25 -10.91
C THR A 42 0.86 -0.17 -9.59
N ILE A 43 2.14 -0.57 -9.61
CA ILE A 43 2.90 -0.88 -8.39
C ILE A 43 2.95 0.35 -7.46
N ARG A 44 3.06 1.56 -8.02
CA ARG A 44 3.14 2.81 -7.24
C ARG A 44 1.83 3.11 -6.54
N SER A 45 0.72 2.97 -7.27
CA SER A 45 -0.62 3.17 -6.73
C SER A 45 -0.92 2.17 -5.63
N ALA A 46 -0.58 0.89 -5.82
CA ALA A 46 -0.77 -0.16 -4.83
C ALA A 46 0.04 0.09 -3.55
N LEU A 47 1.32 0.45 -3.70
CA LEU A 47 2.20 0.78 -2.58
C LEU A 47 1.72 2.02 -1.81
N HIS A 48 1.32 3.06 -2.54
CA HIS A 48 0.75 4.25 -1.95
C HIS A 48 -0.48 3.90 -1.11
N ARG A 49 -1.39 3.10 -1.65
CA ARG A 49 -2.60 2.67 -0.94
C ARG A 49 -2.28 1.86 0.32
N GLN A 50 -1.35 0.91 0.27
CA GLN A 50 -0.92 0.19 1.47
C GLN A 50 -0.33 1.12 2.55
N THR A 51 0.52 2.06 2.14
CA THR A 51 1.15 2.99 3.08
C THR A 51 0.10 3.91 3.72
N TRP A 52 -0.87 4.38 2.93
CA TRP A 52 -1.98 5.18 3.43
C TRP A 52 -2.96 4.40 4.28
N ASP A 53 -3.27 3.15 3.95
CA ASP A 53 -4.12 2.27 4.77
C ASP A 53 -3.47 1.96 6.11
N LEU A 54 -2.17 1.66 6.13
CA LEU A 54 -1.42 1.51 7.38
C LEU A 54 -1.49 2.79 8.20
N ARG A 55 -1.24 3.96 7.59
CA ARG A 55 -1.36 5.25 8.26
C ARG A 55 -2.77 5.51 8.78
N SER A 56 -3.80 5.14 8.03
CA SER A 56 -5.20 5.24 8.44
C SER A 56 -5.48 4.35 9.64
N GLN A 57 -4.97 3.12 9.67
CA GLN A 57 -5.07 2.25 10.85
C GLN A 57 -4.37 2.84 12.07
N TYR A 58 -3.18 3.44 11.92
CA TYR A 58 -2.52 4.13 13.04
C TYR A 58 -3.33 5.33 13.54
N VAL A 59 -3.89 6.14 12.63
CA VAL A 59 -4.71 7.31 12.99
C VAL A 59 -6.02 6.89 13.64
N LEU A 60 -6.69 5.87 13.11
CA LEU A 60 -7.92 5.31 13.70
C LEU A 60 -7.64 4.68 15.06
N ASN A 61 -6.58 3.86 15.18
CA ASN A 61 -6.20 3.26 16.45
C ASN A 61 -5.83 4.32 17.48
N MET A 62 -5.21 5.43 17.09
CA MET A 62 -4.90 6.52 18.01
C MET A 62 -6.16 7.27 18.47
N SER A 63 -7.18 7.42 17.60
CA SER A 63 -8.50 7.91 18.00
C SER A 63 -9.23 6.93 18.94
N THR A 64 -9.18 5.62 18.66
CA THR A 64 -9.77 4.59 19.52
C THR A 64 -9.08 4.49 20.87
N VAL A 65 -7.75 4.63 20.93
CA VAL A 65 -7.00 4.67 22.20
C VAL A 65 -7.35 5.91 23.01
N ASN A 66 -7.62 7.05 22.36
CA ASN A 66 -8.10 8.25 23.04
C ASN A 66 -9.57 8.10 23.51
N ASP A 67 -10.43 7.40 22.77
CA ASP A 67 -11.81 7.09 23.18
C ASP A 67 -11.86 6.11 24.38
N GLU A 68 -10.92 5.16 24.47
CA GLU A 68 -10.82 4.27 25.64
C GLU A 68 -10.23 4.97 26.86
N LEU A 69 -9.26 5.87 26.69
CA LEU A 69 -8.69 6.67 27.78
C LEU A 69 -9.63 7.76 28.31
N SER A 70 -10.59 8.23 27.51
CA SER A 70 -11.64 9.18 27.94
C SER A 70 -12.83 8.49 28.63
N ARG A 71 -12.85 7.15 28.68
CA ARG A 71 -13.87 6.33 29.35
C ARG A 71 -13.48 5.82 30.75
N CYS A 72 -12.27 6.12 31.21
CA CYS A 72 -11.84 5.95 32.62
C CYS A 72 -11.96 7.29 33.36
#